data_AF-A0A428SDY6-F1
#
_entry.id   AF-A0A428SDY6-F1
#
_cell.length_a   1.000
_cell.length_b   1.000
_cell.length_c   1.000
_cell.angle_alpha   90.00
_cell.angle_beta   90.00
_cell.angle_gamma   90.00
#
_symmetry.space_group_name_H-M   'P 1'
#
loop_
_entity.id
_entity.type
_entity.pdbx_description
1 polymer ?
#
loop_
_entity_poly.entity_id
_entity_poly.type
_entity_poly.pdbx_seq_one_letter_code
_entity_poly.pdbx_strand_id
1 'polypeptide(L)'
;MDPDGQGLGPLSMPHPASSGGLFSHTEGPSKELFWTSVLMPIFSIPIVVLRLWTSKRVVNKWHVDDTLIILATVFAVLFSVDSALNARLGSGDHIWNINPKSLEILLKSTKWGGLPVYNIATVFIKASVLTFYLRFTVDVYFKMCSYAVLFIVVANAIVNIVGSAILECTGPGQPGCHQTILIQIVSAAVNSATDALILLLPFWLLRPMKVPLSRKIGIAFVLMAGGFVFFVSIFRLVSTTQLDDNFDATYRGGNSLKWSVIETWSGIICACMPYAKPLINRYFPHSWAATKQDSSGSERRLATINMEEGVNNDQPENKAVVVEARKASSSRTASVCVPRDAILQT
;
A
#
# COMPACT_ATOMS: atom_id res chain seq x y z
N MET A 1 -71.53 0.40 2.86
CA MET A 1 -70.77 -0.24 1.76
C MET A 1 -70.16 0.93 1.02
N ASP A 2 -68.94 1.29 1.43
CA ASP A 2 -68.29 2.50 0.93
C ASP A 2 -67.96 2.41 -0.57
N PRO A 3 -67.93 3.56 -1.25
CA PRO A 3 -67.75 3.74 -2.69
C PRO A 3 -66.25 3.93 -3.01
N ASP A 4 -65.92 4.44 -4.19
CA ASP A 4 -64.58 4.84 -4.71
C ASP A 4 -63.97 3.80 -5.69
N GLY A 5 -63.93 4.01 -7.00
CA GLY A 5 -63.90 5.28 -7.73
C GLY A 5 -62.50 5.91 -7.72
N GLN A 6 -61.43 5.13 -7.97
CA GLN A 6 -60.09 5.68 -8.17
C GLN A 6 -59.64 5.53 -9.62
N GLY A 7 -59.71 6.65 -10.33
CA GLY A 7 -59.09 6.83 -11.62
C GLY A 7 -57.57 6.75 -11.53
N LEU A 8 -56.96 6.16 -12.56
CA LEU A 8 -55.55 6.30 -12.86
C LEU A 8 -55.25 7.77 -13.17
N GLY A 9 -54.89 8.54 -12.14
CA GLY A 9 -54.26 9.84 -12.31
C GLY A 9 -52.91 9.67 -13.02
N PRO A 10 -52.48 10.62 -13.85
CA PRO A 10 -51.15 10.56 -14.43
C PRO A 10 -50.11 10.54 -13.30
N LEU A 11 -49.15 9.62 -13.39
CA LEU A 11 -47.95 9.59 -12.54
C LEU A 11 -47.35 10.99 -12.52
N SER A 12 -47.62 11.71 -11.43
CA SER A 12 -47.10 13.03 -11.18
C SER A 12 -45.58 12.92 -11.09
N MET A 13 -44.89 13.39 -12.13
CA MET A 13 -43.45 13.62 -12.07
C MET A 13 -43.17 14.56 -10.90
N PRO A 14 -42.23 14.24 -9.99
CA PRO A 14 -41.88 15.16 -8.93
C PRO A 14 -41.33 16.45 -9.55
N HIS A 15 -41.92 17.58 -9.16
CA HIS A 15 -41.47 18.92 -9.54
C HIS A 15 -39.97 19.09 -9.24
N PRO A 16 -39.22 19.85 -10.07
CA PRO A 16 -37.86 20.22 -9.75
C PRO A 16 -37.88 21.11 -8.50
N ALA A 17 -37.38 20.58 -7.38
CA ALA A 17 -37.22 21.32 -6.15
C ALA A 17 -36.10 22.36 -6.35
N SER A 18 -36.50 23.60 -6.61
CA SER A 18 -35.64 24.77 -6.51
C SER A 18 -35.33 25.03 -5.03
N SER A 19 -34.22 24.51 -4.53
CA SER A 19 -33.62 24.97 -3.28
C SER A 19 -32.09 24.99 -3.43
N GLY A 20 -31.51 26.19 -3.32
CA GLY A 20 -30.08 26.47 -3.48
C GLY A 20 -29.22 26.00 -2.31
N GLY A 21 -29.41 24.76 -1.86
CA GLY A 21 -28.50 24.09 -0.93
C GLY A 21 -27.41 23.35 -1.70
N LEU A 22 -26.20 23.26 -1.12
CA LEU A 22 -25.07 22.49 -1.66
C LEU A 22 -25.41 20.98 -1.87
N PHE A 23 -26.53 20.53 -1.29
CA PHE A 23 -27.05 19.16 -1.26
C PHE A 23 -28.60 19.18 -1.19
N SER A 24 -29.30 19.72 -2.19
CA SER A 24 -30.78 19.75 -2.17
C SER A 24 -31.47 18.42 -2.48
N HIS A 25 -30.73 17.40 -2.94
CA HIS A 25 -31.28 16.09 -3.37
C HIS A 25 -30.68 14.85 -2.68
N THR A 26 -29.72 14.99 -1.75
CA THR A 26 -28.83 13.86 -1.41
C THR A 26 -28.98 13.34 0.02
N GLU A 27 -29.94 12.45 0.24
CA GLU A 27 -29.86 11.43 1.28
C GLU A 27 -29.49 10.08 0.65
N GLY A 28 -28.21 9.89 0.30
CA GLY A 28 -27.78 8.65 -0.37
C GLY A 28 -26.25 8.44 -0.51
N PRO A 29 -25.78 7.50 -1.35
CA PRO A 29 -24.37 7.24 -1.63
C PRO A 29 -23.56 8.46 -2.13
N SER A 30 -24.22 9.45 -2.73
CA SER A 30 -23.59 10.66 -3.28
C SER A 30 -22.91 11.52 -2.20
N LYS A 31 -23.58 11.72 -1.04
CA LYS A 31 -22.98 12.43 0.10
C LYS A 31 -21.77 11.67 0.65
N GLU A 32 -21.85 10.34 0.73
CA GLU A 32 -20.74 9.51 1.20
C GLU A 32 -19.55 9.59 0.23
N LEU A 33 -19.79 9.58 -1.08
CA LEU A 33 -18.77 9.75 -2.10
C LEU A 33 -18.07 11.12 -1.97
N PHE A 34 -18.84 12.20 -1.77
CA PHE A 34 -18.27 13.53 -1.60
C PHE A 34 -17.37 13.62 -0.36
N TRP A 35 -17.88 13.19 0.81
CA TRP A 35 -17.10 13.24 2.04
C TRP A 35 -15.87 12.34 1.99
N THR A 36 -15.98 11.13 1.44
CA THR A 36 -14.82 10.24 1.28
C THR A 36 -13.75 10.84 0.35
N SER A 37 -14.17 11.49 -0.73
CA SER A 37 -13.26 12.17 -1.68
C SER A 37 -12.52 13.36 -1.06
N VAL A 38 -13.04 13.97 0.00
CA VAL A 38 -12.40 15.10 0.69
C VAL A 38 -11.57 14.63 1.89
N LEU A 39 -12.12 13.74 2.72
CA LEU A 39 -11.49 13.32 3.99
C LEU A 39 -10.26 12.42 3.78
N MET A 40 -10.30 11.50 2.81
CA MET A 40 -9.18 10.59 2.55
C MET A 40 -7.88 11.30 2.14
N PRO A 41 -7.90 12.28 1.21
CA PRO A 41 -6.72 13.09 0.91
C PRO A 41 -6.18 13.85 2.13
N ILE A 42 -7.08 14.48 2.92
CA ILE A 42 -6.69 15.26 4.11
C ILE A 42 -5.92 14.39 5.11
N PHE A 43 -6.35 13.13 5.29
CA PHE A 43 -5.67 12.19 6.18
C PHE A 43 -4.37 11.63 5.57
N SER A 44 -4.35 11.37 4.27
CA SER A 44 -3.24 10.66 3.61
C SER A 44 -2.07 11.56 3.22
N ILE A 45 -2.32 12.81 2.80
CA ILE A 45 -1.28 13.76 2.38
C ILE A 45 -0.23 14.00 3.48
N PRO A 46 -0.60 14.22 4.76
CA PRO A 46 0.38 14.33 5.85
C PRO A 46 1.29 13.10 5.98
N ILE A 47 0.76 11.89 5.75
CA ILE A 47 1.53 10.64 5.80
C ILE A 47 2.55 10.58 4.66
N VAL A 48 2.16 11.01 3.45
CA VAL A 48 3.07 11.10 2.30
C VAL A 48 4.16 12.14 2.58
N VAL A 49 3.80 13.31 3.10
CA VAL A 49 4.78 14.35 3.47
C VAL A 49 5.77 13.83 4.51
N LEU A 50 5.28 13.11 5.52
CA LEU A 50 6.13 12.48 6.55
C LEU A 50 7.10 11.46 5.94
N ARG A 51 6.64 10.64 4.99
CA ARG A 51 7.50 9.71 4.24
C ARG A 51 8.60 10.46 3.48
N LEU A 52 8.26 11.49 2.72
CA LEU A 52 9.22 12.26 1.92
C LEU A 52 10.23 12.97 2.83
N TRP A 53 9.77 13.50 3.95
CA TRP A 53 10.63 14.08 4.97
C TRP A 53 11.59 13.02 5.55
N THR A 54 11.11 11.82 5.83
CA THR A 54 11.95 10.70 6.31
C THR A 54 13.00 10.29 5.27
N SER A 55 12.62 10.13 4.01
CA SER A 55 13.54 9.75 2.94
C SER A 55 14.66 10.80 2.77
N LYS A 56 14.28 12.09 2.75
CA LYS A 56 15.22 13.20 2.58
C LYS A 56 16.10 13.48 3.80
N ARG A 57 15.55 13.47 5.02
CA ARG A 57 16.26 13.92 6.24
C ARG A 57 16.76 12.79 7.14
N VAL A 58 16.07 11.64 7.16
CA VAL A 58 16.45 10.51 8.04
C VAL A 58 17.32 9.52 7.28
N VAL A 59 16.91 9.13 6.07
CA VAL A 59 17.66 8.17 5.23
C VAL A 59 18.73 8.87 4.39
N ASN A 60 18.55 10.16 4.10
CA ASN A 60 19.45 11.01 3.30
C ASN A 60 19.76 10.42 1.90
N LYS A 61 18.79 9.71 1.31
CA LYS A 61 18.90 9.13 -0.04
C LYS A 61 17.55 9.20 -0.73
N TRP A 62 17.53 9.80 -1.92
CA TRP A 62 16.34 9.81 -2.78
C TRP A 62 16.25 8.52 -3.57
N HIS A 63 15.06 7.92 -3.63
CA HIS A 63 14.86 6.71 -4.40
C HIS A 63 13.75 6.86 -5.44
N VAL A 64 13.78 6.03 -6.48
CA VAL A 64 12.75 6.00 -7.54
C VAL A 64 11.34 5.83 -6.96
N ASP A 65 11.23 5.01 -5.92
CA ASP A 65 10.02 4.78 -5.14
C ASP A 65 9.41 6.09 -4.55
N ASP A 66 10.24 7.06 -4.16
CA ASP A 66 9.77 8.37 -3.65
C ASP A 66 9.18 9.23 -4.79
N THR A 67 9.75 9.17 -5.99
CA THR A 67 9.20 9.85 -7.16
C THR A 67 7.88 9.21 -7.61
N LEU A 68 7.80 7.88 -7.58
CA LEU A 68 6.60 7.13 -7.96
C LEU A 68 5.43 7.42 -7.01
N ILE A 69 5.65 7.53 -5.69
CA ILE A 69 4.58 7.85 -4.75
C ILE A 69 4.10 9.31 -4.87
N ILE A 70 4.99 10.25 -5.20
CA ILE A 70 4.60 11.63 -5.48
C ILE A 70 3.66 11.66 -6.70
N LEU A 71 4.04 10.97 -7.77
CA LEU A 71 3.24 10.90 -8.98
C LEU A 71 1.90 10.21 -8.72
N ALA A 72 1.89 9.10 -7.98
CA ALA A 72 0.67 8.44 -7.52
C ALA A 72 -0.25 9.40 -6.74
N THR A 73 0.32 10.21 -5.84
CA THR A 73 -0.44 11.16 -5.02
C THR A 73 -1.07 12.26 -5.87
N VAL A 74 -0.35 12.76 -6.88
CA VAL A 74 -0.90 13.75 -7.82
C VAL A 74 -2.12 13.18 -8.55
N PHE A 75 -2.00 11.98 -9.13
CA PHE A 75 -3.13 11.33 -9.80
C PHE A 75 -4.27 10.96 -8.84
N ALA A 76 -3.98 10.56 -7.60
CA ALA A 76 -5.00 10.29 -6.59
C ALA A 76 -5.79 11.56 -6.20
N VAL A 77 -5.12 12.72 -6.08
CA VAL A 77 -5.79 14.01 -5.86
C VAL A 77 -6.69 14.36 -7.05
N LEU A 78 -6.19 14.21 -8.28
CA LEU A 78 -7.00 14.44 -9.48
C LEU A 78 -8.24 13.54 -9.50
N PHE A 79 -8.08 12.26 -9.15
CA PHE A 79 -9.19 11.31 -9.07
C PHE A 79 -10.20 11.67 -7.98
N SER A 80 -9.75 12.16 -6.83
CA SER A 80 -10.64 12.64 -5.76
C SER A 80 -11.38 13.91 -6.13
N VAL A 81 -10.75 14.83 -6.86
CA VAL A 81 -11.44 16.03 -7.38
C VAL A 81 -12.51 15.65 -8.39
N ASP A 82 -12.18 14.77 -9.34
CA ASP A 82 -13.17 14.23 -10.29
C ASP A 82 -14.30 13.50 -9.56
N SER A 83 -14.00 12.64 -8.59
CA SER A 83 -15.02 11.93 -7.79
C SER A 83 -15.92 12.88 -6.99
N ALA A 84 -15.37 13.96 -6.42
CA ALA A 84 -16.16 14.98 -5.73
C ALA A 84 -17.06 15.78 -6.68
N LEU A 85 -16.59 16.04 -7.91
CA LEU A 85 -17.41 16.67 -8.95
C LEU A 85 -18.53 15.73 -9.41
N ASN A 86 -18.22 14.45 -9.66
CA ASN A 86 -19.21 13.44 -10.03
C ASN A 86 -20.28 13.27 -8.94
N ALA A 87 -19.89 13.31 -7.65
CA ALA A 87 -20.84 13.30 -6.54
C ALA A 87 -21.83 14.49 -6.60
N ARG A 88 -21.37 15.69 -7.01
CA ARG A 88 -22.23 16.87 -7.17
C ARG A 88 -23.13 16.80 -8.41
N LEU A 89 -22.70 16.09 -9.43
CA LEU A 89 -23.47 15.87 -10.66
C LEU A 89 -24.57 14.80 -10.50
N GLY A 90 -24.64 14.14 -9.34
CA GLY A 90 -25.63 13.11 -9.01
C GLY A 90 -25.10 11.68 -9.04
N SER A 91 -23.78 11.47 -9.06
CA SER A 91 -23.22 10.12 -8.94
C SER A 91 -23.51 9.52 -7.56
N GLY A 92 -24.27 8.42 -7.53
CA GLY A 92 -24.81 7.85 -6.30
C GLY A 92 -26.28 8.17 -6.06
N ASP A 93 -26.89 9.04 -6.86
CA ASP A 93 -28.33 9.27 -6.86
C ASP A 93 -29.00 8.37 -7.89
N HIS A 94 -30.29 8.12 -7.67
CA HIS A 94 -31.09 7.34 -8.61
C HIS A 94 -31.20 8.06 -9.96
N ILE A 95 -31.04 7.32 -11.07
CA ILE A 95 -30.99 7.89 -12.43
C ILE A 95 -32.19 8.77 -12.79
N TRP A 96 -33.38 8.49 -12.25
CA TRP A 96 -34.61 9.27 -12.49
C TRP A 96 -34.66 10.62 -11.76
N ASN A 97 -33.79 10.85 -10.77
CA ASN A 97 -33.70 12.12 -10.04
C ASN A 97 -32.70 13.10 -10.66
N ILE A 98 -32.00 12.72 -11.73
CA ILE A 98 -30.87 13.45 -12.29
C ILE A 98 -31.29 14.15 -13.59
N ASN A 99 -30.92 15.42 -13.72
CA ASN A 99 -31.15 16.18 -14.95
C ASN A 99 -30.36 15.54 -16.12
N PRO A 100 -30.96 15.30 -17.30
CA PRO A 100 -30.27 14.68 -18.44
C PRO A 100 -28.97 15.38 -18.85
N LYS A 101 -28.88 16.71 -18.71
CA LYS A 101 -27.63 17.45 -18.99
C LYS A 101 -26.52 17.11 -17.99
N SER A 102 -26.86 16.96 -16.71
CA SER A 102 -25.89 16.59 -15.66
C SER A 102 -25.43 15.14 -15.83
N LEU A 103 -26.34 14.26 -16.26
CA LEU A 103 -26.03 12.86 -16.54
C LEU A 103 -25.02 12.70 -17.69
N GLU A 104 -25.16 13.47 -18.77
CA GLU A 104 -24.20 13.43 -19.89
C GLU A 104 -22.80 13.87 -19.44
N ILE A 105 -22.72 14.95 -18.66
CA ILE A 105 -21.45 15.45 -18.10
C ILE A 105 -20.83 14.40 -17.16
N LEU A 106 -21.65 13.78 -16.31
CA LEU A 106 -21.23 12.73 -15.38
C LEU A 106 -20.60 11.54 -16.12
N LEU A 107 -21.29 11.01 -17.13
CA LEU A 107 -20.82 9.87 -17.91
C LEU A 107 -19.52 10.20 -18.67
N LYS A 108 -19.43 11.40 -19.25
CA LYS A 108 -18.21 11.87 -19.92
C LYS A 108 -17.05 12.04 -18.94
N SER A 109 -17.27 12.66 -17.77
CA SER A 109 -16.25 12.86 -16.74
C SER A 109 -15.74 11.54 -16.19
N THR A 110 -16.65 10.61 -15.89
CA THR A 110 -16.29 9.27 -15.38
C THR A 110 -15.49 8.48 -16.42
N LYS A 111 -15.89 8.53 -17.70
CA LYS A 111 -15.22 7.78 -18.78
C LYS A 111 -13.84 8.34 -19.14
N TRP A 112 -13.73 9.64 -19.36
CA TRP A 112 -12.50 10.27 -19.88
C TRP A 112 -11.60 10.86 -18.79
N GLY A 113 -12.15 11.17 -17.62
CA GLY A 113 -11.41 11.68 -16.47
C GLY A 113 -11.18 10.60 -15.42
N GLY A 114 -12.25 10.18 -14.74
CA GLY A 114 -12.16 9.30 -13.56
C GLY A 114 -11.45 7.98 -13.82
N LEU A 115 -11.90 7.23 -14.84
CA LEU A 115 -11.37 5.90 -15.16
C LEU A 115 -9.86 5.91 -15.49
N PRO A 116 -9.34 6.71 -16.44
CA PRO A 116 -7.91 6.70 -16.74
C PRO A 116 -7.06 7.21 -15.58
N VAL A 117 -7.50 8.28 -14.89
CA VAL A 117 -6.75 8.85 -13.76
C VAL A 117 -6.63 7.82 -12.62
N TYR A 118 -7.70 7.08 -12.32
CA TYR A 118 -7.67 5.98 -11.35
C TYR A 118 -6.69 4.87 -11.75
N ASN A 119 -6.78 4.36 -12.97
CA ASN A 119 -5.90 3.28 -13.43
C ASN A 119 -4.42 3.70 -13.44
N ILE A 120 -4.13 4.95 -13.78
CA ILE A 120 -2.77 5.49 -13.73
C ILE A 120 -2.29 5.59 -12.27
N ALA A 121 -3.14 6.07 -11.35
CA ALA A 121 -2.81 6.14 -9.93
C ALA A 121 -2.47 4.76 -9.35
N THR A 122 -3.29 3.74 -9.62
CA THR A 122 -3.06 2.37 -9.12
C THR A 122 -1.76 1.76 -9.65
N VAL A 123 -1.41 2.00 -10.92
CA VAL A 123 -0.12 1.59 -11.49
C VAL A 123 1.04 2.19 -10.71
N PHE A 124 1.02 3.51 -10.44
CA PHE A 124 2.11 4.16 -9.72
C PHE A 124 2.21 3.73 -8.26
N ILE A 125 1.09 3.51 -7.57
CA ILE A 125 1.06 2.98 -6.20
C ILE A 125 1.74 1.61 -6.16
N LYS A 126 1.32 0.69 -7.04
CA LYS A 126 1.87 -0.67 -7.09
C LYS A 126 3.34 -0.68 -7.50
N ALA A 127 3.71 0.16 -8.46
CA ALA A 127 5.10 0.34 -8.87
C ALA A 127 6.00 0.84 -7.72
N SER A 128 5.51 1.77 -6.90
CA SER A 128 6.20 2.26 -5.70
C SER A 128 6.46 1.11 -4.72
N VAL A 129 5.40 0.40 -4.28
CA VAL A 129 5.51 -0.72 -3.34
C VAL A 129 6.45 -1.81 -3.85
N LEU A 130 6.35 -2.13 -5.13
CA LEU A 130 7.15 -3.20 -5.72
C LEU A 130 8.62 -2.82 -5.89
N THR A 131 8.90 -1.58 -6.29
CA THR A 131 10.27 -1.03 -6.35
C THR A 131 10.89 -0.99 -4.97
N PHE A 132 10.09 -0.70 -3.93
CA PHE A 132 10.51 -0.82 -2.54
C PHE A 132 10.90 -2.27 -2.21
N TYR A 133 10.07 -3.27 -2.54
CA TYR A 133 10.41 -4.68 -2.30
C TYR A 133 11.65 -5.17 -3.07
N LEU A 134 11.79 -4.78 -4.32
CA LEU A 134 12.95 -5.08 -5.17
C LEU A 134 14.27 -4.59 -4.58
N ARG A 135 14.25 -3.55 -3.75
CA ARG A 135 15.44 -3.04 -3.06
C ARG A 135 15.93 -3.95 -1.95
N PHE A 136 15.03 -4.56 -1.18
CA PHE A 136 15.40 -5.33 0.02
C PHE A 136 15.71 -6.78 -0.28
N THR A 137 15.24 -7.30 -1.41
CA THR A 137 15.48 -8.68 -1.81
C THR A 137 16.66 -8.82 -2.77
N VAL A 138 17.40 -9.92 -2.60
CA VAL A 138 18.48 -10.32 -3.53
C VAL A 138 18.03 -11.46 -4.43
N ASP A 139 16.94 -12.14 -4.07
CA ASP A 139 16.41 -13.32 -4.75
C ASP A 139 15.93 -13.01 -6.19
N VAL A 140 16.44 -13.76 -7.16
CA VAL A 140 16.14 -13.59 -8.59
C VAL A 140 14.70 -13.97 -8.92
N TYR A 141 14.16 -15.04 -8.31
CA TYR A 141 12.78 -15.46 -8.52
C TYR A 141 11.80 -14.41 -7.99
N PHE A 142 12.11 -13.83 -6.81
CA PHE A 142 11.31 -12.73 -6.26
C PHE A 142 11.31 -11.51 -7.19
N LYS A 143 12.47 -11.16 -7.76
CA LYS A 143 12.58 -10.05 -8.71
C LYS A 143 11.79 -10.31 -9.98
N MET A 144 11.86 -11.52 -10.53
CA MET A 144 11.11 -11.91 -11.72
C MET A 144 9.59 -11.87 -11.48
N CYS A 145 9.11 -12.44 -10.36
CA CYS A 145 7.70 -12.36 -9.98
C CYS A 145 7.24 -10.90 -9.81
N SER A 146 8.09 -10.07 -9.21
CA SER A 146 7.80 -8.64 -9.04
C SER A 146 7.62 -7.95 -10.41
N TYR A 147 8.59 -8.08 -11.31
CA TYR A 147 8.46 -7.49 -12.66
C TYR A 147 7.26 -8.06 -13.43
N ALA A 148 6.94 -9.34 -13.27
CA ALA A 148 5.74 -9.94 -13.87
C ALA A 148 4.45 -9.31 -13.34
N VAL A 149 4.34 -9.08 -12.03
CA VAL A 149 3.19 -8.38 -11.44
C VAL A 149 3.08 -6.95 -11.96
N LEU A 150 4.21 -6.22 -12.06
CA LEU A 150 4.22 -4.88 -12.62
C LEU A 150 3.72 -4.86 -14.06
N PHE A 151 4.17 -5.81 -14.87
CA PHE A 151 3.74 -5.97 -16.26
C PHE A 151 2.23 -6.21 -16.36
N ILE A 152 1.68 -7.12 -15.53
CA ILE A 152 0.24 -7.41 -15.48
C ILE A 152 -0.55 -6.15 -15.11
N VAL A 153 -0.09 -5.38 -14.11
CA VAL A 153 -0.76 -4.16 -13.67
C VAL A 153 -0.80 -3.11 -14.78
N VAL A 154 0.32 -2.89 -15.47
CA VAL A 154 0.41 -1.93 -16.59
C VAL A 154 -0.45 -2.40 -17.77
N ALA A 155 -0.38 -3.69 -18.12
CA ALA A 155 -1.19 -4.26 -19.19
C ALA A 155 -2.69 -4.12 -18.90
N ASN A 156 -3.12 -4.41 -17.66
CA ASN A 156 -4.50 -4.26 -17.23
C ASN A 156 -4.98 -2.79 -17.33
N ALA A 157 -4.15 -1.83 -16.91
CA ALA A 157 -4.45 -0.41 -17.05
C ALA A 157 -4.61 0.01 -18.51
N ILE A 158 -3.72 -0.43 -19.41
CA ILE A 158 -3.80 -0.14 -20.84
C ILE A 158 -5.07 -0.75 -21.44
N VAL A 159 -5.37 -2.01 -21.15
CA VAL A 159 -6.58 -2.69 -21.66
C VAL A 159 -7.83 -1.98 -21.19
N ASN A 160 -7.89 -1.54 -19.93
CA ASN A 160 -9.05 -0.84 -19.39
C ASN A 160 -9.24 0.56 -20.01
N ILE A 161 -8.14 1.33 -20.15
CA ILE A 161 -8.19 2.67 -20.75
C ILE A 161 -8.54 2.60 -22.25
N VAL A 162 -7.85 1.75 -23.00
CA VAL A 162 -8.06 1.62 -24.45
C VAL A 162 -9.38 0.93 -24.75
N GLY A 163 -9.72 -0.14 -24.02
CA GLY A 163 -10.96 -0.88 -24.19
C GLY A 163 -12.20 -0.03 -23.92
N SER A 164 -12.18 0.78 -22.86
CA SER A 164 -13.27 1.71 -22.57
C SER A 164 -13.35 2.87 -23.56
N ALA A 165 -12.23 3.33 -24.12
CA ALA A 165 -12.22 4.38 -25.14
C ALA A 165 -12.84 3.90 -26.46
N ILE A 166 -12.49 2.69 -26.92
CA ILE A 166 -12.95 2.12 -28.20
C ILE A 166 -14.42 1.67 -28.13
N LEU A 167 -14.85 1.09 -27.01
CA LEU A 167 -16.21 0.60 -26.87
C LEU A 167 -17.15 1.76 -26.50
N GLU A 168 -17.94 2.18 -27.47
CA GLU A 168 -19.01 3.15 -27.26
C GLU A 168 -20.26 2.43 -26.75
N CYS A 169 -20.72 2.80 -25.55
CA CYS A 169 -22.07 2.46 -25.11
C CYS A 169 -23.01 3.55 -25.63
N THR A 170 -23.56 3.35 -26.82
CA THR A 170 -24.55 4.25 -27.45
C THR A 170 -26.00 4.00 -27.00
N GLY A 171 -26.22 3.07 -26.07
CA GLY A 171 -27.53 2.88 -25.41
C GLY A 171 -27.64 1.55 -24.64
N PRO A 172 -28.60 1.45 -23.69
CA PRO A 172 -28.88 0.21 -22.98
C PRO A 172 -29.36 -0.89 -23.94
N GLY A 173 -28.80 -2.09 -23.83
CA GLY A 173 -29.15 -3.25 -24.68
C GLY A 173 -28.28 -3.46 -25.92
N GLN A 174 -27.32 -2.56 -26.20
CA GLN A 174 -26.35 -2.77 -27.27
C GLN A 174 -25.17 -3.64 -26.79
N PRO A 175 -24.62 -4.51 -27.66
CA PRO A 175 -23.52 -5.41 -27.30
C PRO A 175 -22.27 -4.67 -26.80
N GLY A 176 -22.03 -3.44 -27.29
CA GLY A 176 -20.91 -2.60 -26.84
C GLY A 176 -20.98 -2.19 -25.37
N CYS A 177 -22.19 -2.04 -24.81
CA CYS A 177 -22.36 -1.65 -23.41
C CYS A 177 -22.09 -2.81 -22.46
N HIS A 178 -22.62 -3.99 -22.79
CA HIS A 178 -22.36 -5.21 -22.02
C HIS A 178 -20.87 -5.57 -22.02
N GLN A 179 -20.22 -5.46 -23.18
CA GLN A 179 -18.77 -5.72 -23.29
C GLN A 179 -17.93 -4.75 -22.45
N THR A 180 -18.35 -3.48 -22.36
CA THR A 180 -17.65 -2.47 -21.53
C THR A 180 -17.73 -2.82 -20.05
N ILE A 181 -18.92 -3.22 -19.56
CA ILE A 181 -19.12 -3.63 -18.16
C ILE A 181 -18.29 -4.88 -17.86
N LEU A 182 -18.29 -5.88 -18.75
CA LEU A 182 -17.49 -7.09 -18.60
C LEU A 182 -15.98 -6.77 -18.49
N ILE A 183 -15.45 -5.88 -19.33
CA ILE A 183 -14.06 -5.45 -19.25
C ILE A 183 -13.76 -4.79 -17.90
N GLN A 184 -14.66 -3.96 -17.38
CA GLN A 184 -14.49 -3.33 -16.06
C GLN A 184 -14.51 -4.36 -14.93
N ILE A 185 -15.39 -5.36 -14.97
CA ILE A 185 -15.45 -6.43 -13.96
C ILE A 185 -14.17 -7.26 -13.99
N VAL A 186 -13.73 -7.71 -15.17
CA VAL A 186 -12.48 -8.47 -15.32
C VAL A 186 -11.29 -7.64 -14.86
N SER A 187 -11.22 -6.36 -15.25
CA SER A 187 -10.14 -5.45 -14.84
C SER A 187 -10.12 -5.24 -13.32
N ALA A 188 -11.29 -5.12 -12.69
CA ALA A 188 -11.41 -5.01 -11.24
C ALA A 188 -10.94 -6.29 -10.55
N ALA A 189 -11.26 -7.47 -11.09
CA ALA A 189 -10.84 -8.76 -10.57
C ALA A 189 -9.32 -8.94 -10.67
N VAL A 190 -8.72 -8.62 -11.82
CA VAL A 190 -7.27 -8.64 -12.03
C VAL A 190 -6.58 -7.66 -11.09
N ASN A 191 -7.12 -6.44 -10.95
CA ASN A 191 -6.57 -5.45 -10.04
C ASN A 191 -6.57 -5.95 -8.58
N SER A 192 -7.67 -6.53 -8.11
CA SER A 192 -7.74 -7.12 -6.76
C SER A 192 -6.84 -8.35 -6.59
N ALA A 193 -6.69 -9.19 -7.63
CA ALA A 193 -5.77 -10.32 -7.60
C ALA A 193 -4.30 -9.85 -7.47
N THR A 194 -3.91 -8.80 -8.20
CA THR A 194 -2.56 -8.24 -8.07
C THR A 194 -2.30 -7.65 -6.68
N ASP A 195 -3.31 -7.08 -6.01
CA ASP A 195 -3.18 -6.64 -4.61
C ASP A 195 -2.88 -7.82 -3.67
N ALA A 196 -3.59 -8.94 -3.87
CA ALA A 196 -3.35 -10.18 -3.13
C ALA A 196 -1.92 -10.70 -3.33
N LEU A 197 -1.43 -10.69 -4.58
CA LEU A 197 -0.05 -11.10 -4.88
C LEU A 197 0.98 -10.19 -4.20
N ILE A 198 0.78 -8.87 -4.23
CA ILE A 198 1.67 -7.89 -3.56
C ILE A 198 1.68 -8.08 -2.05
N LEU A 199 0.55 -8.45 -1.45
CA LEU A 199 0.44 -8.77 -0.03
C LEU A 199 1.18 -10.08 0.31
N LEU A 200 1.09 -11.10 -0.54
CA LEU A 200 1.70 -12.41 -0.29
C LEU A 200 3.21 -12.45 -0.55
N LEU A 201 3.74 -11.54 -1.37
CA LEU A 201 5.17 -11.40 -1.67
C LEU A 201 6.08 -11.42 -0.42
N PRO A 202 5.87 -10.57 0.61
CA PRO A 202 6.69 -10.61 1.82
C PRO A 202 6.59 -11.92 2.61
N PHE A 203 5.45 -12.62 2.56
CA PHE A 203 5.30 -13.91 3.24
C PHE A 203 6.21 -14.98 2.61
N TRP A 204 6.27 -15.01 1.27
CA TRP A 204 7.12 -15.94 0.54
C TRP A 204 8.60 -15.70 0.83
N LEU A 205 9.02 -14.42 0.89
CA LEU A 205 10.39 -14.02 1.23
C LEU A 205 10.80 -14.41 2.67
N LEU A 206 9.84 -14.45 3.60
CA LEU A 206 10.10 -14.74 5.01
C LEU A 206 10.23 -16.22 5.35
N ARG A 207 9.79 -17.13 4.46
CA ARG A 207 9.71 -18.58 4.76
C ARG A 207 11.06 -19.26 5.04
N PRO A 208 12.18 -18.93 4.35
CA PRO A 208 13.45 -19.65 4.56
C PRO A 208 14.46 -18.93 5.47
N MET A 209 14.23 -17.68 5.90
CA MET A 209 15.28 -16.87 6.55
C MET A 209 15.05 -16.64 8.05
N LYS A 210 16.10 -16.89 8.87
CA LYS A 210 16.14 -16.53 10.30
C LYS A 210 16.33 -15.01 10.45
N VAL A 211 15.23 -14.25 10.34
CA VAL A 211 15.25 -12.79 10.43
C VAL A 211 15.19 -12.33 11.90
N PRO A 212 16.03 -11.37 12.35
CA PRO A 212 15.93 -10.83 13.71
C PRO A 212 14.57 -10.18 14.00
N LEU A 213 14.08 -10.30 15.23
CA LEU A 213 12.74 -9.89 15.65
C LEU A 213 12.39 -8.45 15.25
N SER A 214 13.35 -7.52 15.36
CA SER A 214 13.18 -6.11 14.99
C SER A 214 12.84 -5.90 13.52
N ARG A 215 13.34 -6.75 12.61
CA ARG A 215 12.97 -6.73 11.18
C ARG A 215 11.62 -7.40 10.95
N LYS A 216 11.33 -8.48 11.68
CA LYS A 216 10.05 -9.21 11.62
C LYS A 216 8.85 -8.31 11.96
N ILE A 217 8.98 -7.48 12.98
CA ILE A 217 7.95 -6.50 13.39
C ILE A 217 7.65 -5.49 12.28
N GLY A 218 8.67 -4.93 11.64
CA GLY A 218 8.48 -3.97 10.54
C GLY A 218 7.74 -4.57 9.35
N ILE A 219 8.05 -5.83 9.03
CA ILE A 219 7.37 -6.56 7.95
C ILE A 219 5.93 -6.89 8.35
N ALA A 220 5.68 -7.20 9.63
CA ALA A 220 4.32 -7.42 10.14
C ALA A 220 3.43 -6.17 9.99
N PHE A 221 3.95 -4.96 10.26
CA PHE A 221 3.20 -3.72 10.05
C PHE A 221 2.85 -3.49 8.57
N VAL A 222 3.80 -3.70 7.67
CA VAL A 222 3.56 -3.57 6.22
C VAL A 222 2.54 -4.61 5.74
N LEU A 223 2.64 -5.85 6.24
CA LEU A 223 1.70 -6.92 5.93
C LEU A 223 0.28 -6.61 6.44
N MET A 224 0.15 -6.06 7.64
CA MET A 224 -1.14 -5.68 8.22
C MET A 224 -1.80 -4.55 7.42
N ALA A 225 -1.02 -3.54 7.04
CA ALA A 225 -1.50 -2.46 6.19
C ALA A 225 -1.90 -2.96 4.79
N GLY A 226 -1.10 -3.86 4.20
CA GLY A 226 -1.45 -4.51 2.93
C GLY A 226 -2.72 -5.35 3.03
N GLY A 227 -2.92 -6.05 4.14
CA GLY A 227 -4.15 -6.78 4.45
C GLY A 227 -5.40 -5.90 4.42
N PHE A 228 -5.32 -4.73 5.04
CA PHE A 228 -6.42 -3.77 5.00
C PHE A 228 -6.77 -3.35 3.57
N VAL A 229 -5.76 -3.02 2.74
CA VAL A 229 -5.96 -2.65 1.32
C VAL A 229 -6.60 -3.80 0.53
N PHE A 230 -6.17 -5.05 0.78
CA PHE A 230 -6.75 -6.21 0.12
C PHE A 230 -8.24 -6.39 0.43
N PHE A 231 -8.66 -6.19 1.69
CA PHE A 231 -10.09 -6.22 2.04
C PHE A 231 -10.88 -5.13 1.32
N VAL A 232 -10.34 -3.91 1.23
CA VAL A 232 -10.96 -2.81 0.49
C VAL A 232 -11.12 -3.18 -1.00
N SER A 233 -10.12 -3.81 -1.61
CA SER A 233 -10.17 -4.26 -3.01
C SER A 233 -11.21 -5.36 -3.26
N ILE A 234 -11.53 -6.20 -2.28
CA ILE A 234 -12.63 -7.17 -2.36
C ILE A 234 -13.99 -6.45 -2.37
N PHE A 235 -14.20 -5.50 -1.46
CA PHE A 235 -15.44 -4.73 -1.44
C PHE A 235 -15.67 -3.96 -2.75
N ARG A 236 -14.59 -3.40 -3.33
CA ARG A 236 -14.66 -2.78 -4.66
C ARG A 236 -15.09 -3.78 -5.73
N LEU A 237 -14.50 -4.98 -5.76
CA LEU A 237 -14.85 -6.01 -6.73
C LEU A 237 -16.34 -6.36 -6.65
N VAL A 238 -16.86 -6.59 -5.44
CA VAL A 238 -18.28 -6.86 -5.19
C VAL A 238 -19.17 -5.69 -5.63
N SER A 239 -18.74 -4.44 -5.38
CA SER A 239 -19.49 -3.25 -5.83
C SER A 239 -19.49 -3.09 -7.37
N THR A 240 -18.41 -3.52 -8.03
CA THR A 240 -18.27 -3.45 -9.49
C THR A 240 -19.10 -4.53 -10.18
N THR A 241 -19.15 -5.74 -9.63
CA THR A 241 -20.00 -6.82 -10.18
C THR A 241 -21.49 -6.49 -10.10
N GLN A 242 -21.90 -5.70 -9.12
CA GLN A 242 -23.29 -5.22 -9.02
C GLN A 242 -23.67 -4.22 -10.13
N LEU A 243 -22.73 -3.73 -10.94
CA LEU A 243 -23.06 -2.84 -12.07
C LEU A 243 -23.85 -3.57 -13.19
N ASP A 244 -23.80 -4.90 -13.27
CA ASP A 244 -24.41 -5.68 -14.37
C ASP A 244 -25.92 -5.97 -14.15
N ASP A 245 -26.39 -6.02 -12.90
CA ASP A 245 -27.76 -6.40 -12.51
C ASP A 245 -28.81 -5.26 -12.66
N ASN A 246 -28.98 -4.72 -13.86
CA ASN A 246 -29.59 -3.40 -14.15
C ASN A 246 -30.99 -3.07 -13.55
N PHE A 247 -31.04 -1.89 -12.93
CA PHE A 247 -32.07 -0.84 -13.15
C PHE A 247 -31.57 0.58 -12.76
N ASP A 248 -30.42 0.69 -12.06
CA ASP A 248 -29.86 1.97 -11.64
C ASP A 248 -28.32 2.01 -11.64
N ALA A 249 -27.75 2.27 -12.81
CA ALA A 249 -26.31 2.34 -13.02
C ALA A 249 -25.67 3.53 -12.28
N THR A 250 -26.39 4.64 -12.12
CA THR A 250 -25.83 5.86 -11.52
C THR A 250 -25.68 5.73 -10.00
N TYR A 251 -26.67 5.13 -9.33
CA TYR A 251 -26.59 4.84 -7.89
C TYR A 251 -25.44 3.87 -7.56
N ARG A 252 -25.35 2.77 -8.30
CA ARG A 252 -24.29 1.75 -8.11
C ARG A 252 -22.92 2.27 -8.54
N GLY A 253 -22.85 3.09 -9.58
CA GLY A 253 -21.64 3.78 -10.04
C GLY A 253 -21.03 4.66 -8.96
N GLY A 254 -21.85 5.43 -8.23
CA GLY A 254 -21.38 6.25 -7.11
C GLY A 254 -20.77 5.41 -5.98
N ASN A 255 -21.35 4.25 -5.66
CA ASN A 255 -20.78 3.33 -4.68
C ASN A 255 -19.44 2.73 -5.17
N SER A 256 -19.32 2.39 -6.46
CA SER A 256 -18.06 1.91 -7.05
C SER A 256 -16.96 2.97 -7.01
N LEU A 257 -17.28 4.23 -7.33
CA LEU A 257 -16.34 5.36 -7.22
C LEU A 257 -15.87 5.55 -5.78
N LYS A 258 -16.78 5.44 -4.80
CA LYS A 258 -16.46 5.57 -3.37
C LYS A 258 -15.40 4.53 -2.96
N TRP A 259 -15.61 3.26 -3.31
CA TRP A 259 -14.64 2.21 -3.02
C TRP A 259 -13.31 2.41 -3.76
N SER A 260 -13.34 2.94 -4.99
CA SER A 260 -12.13 3.25 -5.76
C SER A 260 -11.30 4.37 -5.11
N VAL A 261 -11.95 5.39 -4.55
CA VAL A 261 -11.28 6.47 -3.79
C VAL A 261 -10.62 5.89 -2.53
N ILE A 262 -11.36 5.07 -1.76
CA ILE A 262 -10.85 4.44 -0.55
C ILE A 262 -9.65 3.54 -0.87
N GLU A 263 -9.71 2.74 -1.92
CA GLU A 263 -8.59 1.91 -2.37
C GLU A 263 -7.36 2.75 -2.69
N THR A 264 -7.52 3.79 -3.52
CA THR A 264 -6.38 4.60 -4.00
C THR A 264 -5.64 5.22 -2.81
N TRP A 265 -6.36 5.84 -1.88
CA TRP A 265 -5.75 6.46 -0.71
C TRP A 265 -5.21 5.45 0.31
N SER A 266 -5.91 4.34 0.56
CA SER A 266 -5.40 3.27 1.43
C SER A 266 -4.15 2.60 0.87
N GLY A 267 -4.06 2.43 -0.46
CA GLY A 267 -2.87 1.96 -1.16
C GLY A 267 -1.68 2.90 -0.99
N ILE A 268 -1.90 4.22 -1.09
CA ILE A 268 -0.87 5.23 -0.82
C ILE A 268 -0.38 5.15 0.63
N ILE A 269 -1.29 5.07 1.59
CA ILE A 269 -0.95 4.94 3.02
C ILE A 269 -0.12 3.67 3.24
N CYS A 270 -0.55 2.53 2.69
CA CYS A 270 0.16 1.27 2.77
C CYS A 270 1.57 1.37 2.17
N ALA A 271 1.73 2.03 1.03
CA ALA A 271 3.04 2.25 0.42
C ALA A 271 3.96 3.09 1.31
N CYS A 272 3.42 3.97 2.16
CA CYS A 272 4.20 4.82 3.06
C CYS A 272 4.62 4.13 4.37
N MET A 273 3.92 3.06 4.78
CA MET A 273 4.19 2.33 6.04
C MET A 273 5.64 1.85 6.22
N PRO A 274 6.37 1.36 5.21
CA PRO A 274 7.73 0.88 5.41
C PRO A 274 8.71 1.97 5.88
N TYR A 275 8.42 3.25 5.59
CA TYR A 275 9.23 4.39 6.01
C TYR A 275 8.88 4.91 7.41
N ALA A 276 7.78 4.45 8.01
CA ALA A 276 7.42 4.83 9.38
C ALA A 276 8.39 4.26 10.42
N LYS A 277 8.94 3.06 10.19
CA LYS A 277 9.86 2.38 11.11
C LYS A 277 11.13 3.19 11.47
N PRO A 278 11.93 3.70 10.52
CA PRO A 278 13.12 4.50 10.86
C PRO A 278 12.76 5.81 11.58
N LEU A 279 11.57 6.36 11.35
CA LEU A 279 11.09 7.56 12.05
C LEU A 279 10.80 7.25 13.52
N ILE A 280 10.05 6.17 13.79
CA ILE A 280 9.76 5.71 15.16
C ILE A 280 11.06 5.44 15.93
N ASN A 281 12.03 4.76 15.32
CA ASN A 281 13.29 4.45 15.99
C ASN A 281 14.16 5.68 16.32
N ARG A 282 13.99 6.79 15.57
CA ARG A 282 14.74 8.03 15.79
C ARG A 282 14.13 8.91 16.87
N TYR A 283 12.80 8.99 16.93
CA TYR A 283 12.07 9.87 17.86
C TYR A 283 11.64 9.17 19.14
N PHE A 284 11.45 7.85 19.11
CA PHE A 284 11.08 7.02 20.26
C PHE A 284 12.08 5.87 20.48
N PRO A 285 13.38 6.16 20.72
CA PRO A 285 14.39 5.12 20.93
C PRO A 285 14.09 4.24 22.16
N HIS A 286 13.34 4.76 23.15
CA HIS A 286 13.07 4.08 24.41
C HIS A 286 11.87 3.13 24.40
N SER A 287 10.95 3.20 23.43
CA SER A 287 9.72 2.39 23.43
C SER A 287 9.93 0.92 23.06
N TRP A 288 11.11 0.54 22.52
CA TRP A 288 11.46 -0.85 22.20
C TRP A 288 12.78 -1.33 22.85
N ALA A 289 13.53 -0.45 23.51
CA ALA A 289 14.81 -0.80 24.13
C ALA A 289 14.68 -1.43 25.53
N ALA A 290 13.48 -1.42 26.14
CA ALA A 290 13.27 -1.86 27.53
C ALA A 290 13.12 -3.38 27.73
N THR A 291 13.67 -4.22 26.84
CA THR A 291 13.74 -5.68 27.10
C THR A 291 15.05 -6.23 26.57
N LYS A 292 16.16 -5.79 27.17
CA LYS A 292 17.45 -6.51 27.21
C LYS A 292 18.41 -5.85 28.22
N GLN A 293 18.17 -6.14 29.49
CA GLN A 293 19.07 -6.04 30.63
C GLN A 293 18.46 -6.99 31.68
N ASP A 294 19.13 -7.90 32.37
CA ASP A 294 20.48 -8.41 32.32
C ASP A 294 20.40 -9.70 33.17
N SER A 295 20.76 -10.87 32.65
CA SER A 295 20.84 -12.08 33.47
C SER A 295 21.97 -12.98 32.99
N SER A 296 23.20 -12.44 32.97
CA SER A 296 24.38 -13.30 33.04
C SER A 296 25.56 -12.55 33.66
N GLY A 297 25.94 -12.95 34.88
CA GLY A 297 27.34 -13.05 35.27
C GLY A 297 27.98 -11.83 35.94
N SER A 298 27.40 -11.33 37.03
CA SER A 298 28.13 -10.49 38.00
C SER A 298 28.63 -11.34 39.17
N GLU A 299 29.65 -12.17 38.96
CA GLU A 299 30.30 -12.89 40.08
C GLU A 299 31.75 -13.36 39.79
N ARG A 300 32.56 -12.58 39.06
CA ARG A 300 33.97 -12.95 38.80
C ARG A 300 34.99 -11.81 38.85
N ARG A 301 34.81 -10.84 39.75
CA ARG A 301 35.86 -9.87 40.10
C ARG A 301 35.90 -9.62 41.60
N LEU A 302 36.32 -10.61 42.37
CA LEU A 302 36.75 -10.40 43.77
C LEU A 302 37.65 -11.55 44.25
N ALA A 303 38.87 -11.62 43.69
CA ALA A 303 40.02 -12.31 44.31
C ALA A 303 41.29 -12.09 43.47
N THR A 304 41.78 -10.86 43.41
CA THR A 304 43.22 -10.64 43.13
C THR A 304 43.63 -9.34 43.81
N ILE A 305 43.86 -9.44 45.12
CA ILE A 305 44.63 -8.46 45.89
C ILE A 305 45.61 -9.31 46.72
N ASN A 306 46.90 -8.98 46.61
CA ASN A 306 48.09 -9.53 47.32
C ASN A 306 48.65 -10.82 46.69
N MET A 307 49.93 -10.99 46.32
CA MET A 307 51.19 -10.32 46.64
C MET A 307 52.19 -10.63 45.50
N GLU A 308 53.05 -9.67 45.16
CA GLU A 308 54.35 -9.90 44.50
C GLU A 308 55.45 -9.33 45.39
N GLU A 309 56.66 -9.91 45.30
CA GLU A 309 57.92 -9.74 46.09
C GLU A 309 58.17 -10.86 47.12
N GLY A 310 59.19 -11.72 47.02
CA GLY A 310 60.27 -11.86 46.05
C GLY A 310 61.22 -13.03 46.44
N VAL A 311 61.90 -13.57 45.40
CA VAL A 311 63.25 -14.15 45.37
C VAL A 311 63.57 -15.48 46.11
N ASN A 312 64.14 -16.40 45.31
CA ASN A 312 64.65 -17.77 45.58
C ASN A 312 65.73 -17.90 46.66
N ASN A 313 65.78 -19.05 47.36
CA ASN A 313 66.84 -20.05 47.20
C ASN A 313 66.61 -21.38 47.98
N ASP A 314 67.28 -22.44 47.49
CA ASP A 314 67.60 -23.74 48.12
C ASP A 314 66.61 -24.93 48.01
N GLN A 315 66.84 -25.74 46.95
CA GLN A 315 67.07 -27.22 46.90
C GLN A 315 66.18 -28.22 47.71
N PRO A 316 66.26 -29.55 47.44
CA PRO A 316 65.20 -30.32 46.76
C PRO A 316 64.50 -31.39 47.63
N GLU A 317 63.22 -31.67 47.44
CA GLU A 317 62.67 -33.01 47.77
C GLU A 317 61.36 -33.37 47.03
N ASN A 318 61.50 -34.25 46.04
CA ASN A 318 60.83 -35.53 45.88
C ASN A 318 59.31 -35.71 46.19
N LYS A 319 58.61 -36.22 45.17
CA LYS A 319 57.36 -37.04 45.15
C LYS A 319 56.05 -36.27 45.33
N ALA A 320 54.97 -36.49 44.56
CA ALA A 320 54.66 -37.33 43.42
C ALA A 320 53.44 -36.65 42.73
N VAL A 321 53.45 -36.41 41.43
CA VAL A 321 52.86 -37.26 40.37
C VAL A 321 51.45 -37.75 40.72
N VAL A 322 50.44 -37.27 39.98
CA VAL A 322 49.48 -38.03 39.14
C VAL A 322 48.60 -36.96 38.43
N VAL A 323 48.82 -36.66 37.13
CA VAL A 323 48.15 -37.23 35.91
C VAL A 323 46.70 -36.68 35.81
N GLU A 324 46.18 -36.04 34.75
CA GLU A 324 46.24 -36.30 33.30
C GLU A 324 45.77 -35.01 32.56
N ALA A 325 46.54 -34.39 31.66
CA ALA A 325 46.61 -34.61 30.20
C ALA A 325 45.25 -34.55 29.46
N ARG A 326 45.05 -33.53 28.60
CA ARG A 326 45.15 -33.55 27.10
C ARG A 326 43.74 -33.42 26.52
N LYS A 327 43.43 -32.88 25.33
CA LYS A 327 44.04 -32.27 24.12
C LYS A 327 42.80 -31.72 23.36
N ALA A 328 42.77 -30.88 22.33
CA ALA A 328 43.70 -30.53 21.27
C ALA A 328 43.25 -29.23 20.58
N SER A 329 44.22 -28.56 19.96
CA SER A 329 44.10 -27.41 19.07
C SER A 329 43.43 -27.76 17.72
N SER A 330 42.86 -26.77 17.01
CA SER A 330 43.07 -26.64 15.55
C SER A 330 42.66 -25.28 14.95
N SER A 331 43.70 -24.51 14.53
CA SER A 331 43.82 -23.71 13.27
C SER A 331 42.87 -22.53 12.97
N ARG A 332 43.24 -21.46 12.24
CA ARG A 332 44.50 -20.89 11.71
C ARG A 332 44.19 -19.47 11.20
N THR A 333 45.21 -18.62 11.29
CA THR A 333 45.33 -17.23 10.84
C THR A 333 45.51 -17.10 9.32
N ALA A 334 45.02 -16.00 8.71
CA ALA A 334 45.62 -15.38 7.52
C ALA A 334 45.18 -13.91 7.37
N SER A 335 46.04 -12.97 7.77
CA SER A 335 45.97 -11.56 7.38
C SER A 335 47.21 -11.22 6.55
N VAL A 336 46.99 -10.87 5.29
CA VAL A 336 48.01 -10.43 4.33
C VAL A 336 48.21 -8.92 4.49
N CYS A 337 49.45 -8.48 4.72
CA CYS A 337 49.87 -7.08 4.66
C CYS A 337 50.23 -6.72 3.21
N VAL A 338 49.80 -5.56 2.72
CA VAL A 338 50.24 -4.94 1.47
C VAL A 338 51.10 -3.72 1.82
N PRO A 339 52.36 -3.63 1.36
CA PRO A 339 53.21 -2.47 1.60
C PRO A 339 52.86 -1.31 0.66
N ARG A 340 53.13 -0.10 1.16
CA ARG A 340 52.68 1.19 0.66
C ARG A 340 53.89 1.95 0.10
N ASP A 341 54.28 1.67 -1.14
CA ASP A 341 55.25 2.49 -1.89
C ASP A 341 55.02 2.31 -3.40
N ALA A 342 54.29 3.26 -4.01
CA ALA A 342 54.27 3.48 -5.45
C ALA A 342 53.76 4.91 -5.75
N ILE A 343 54.56 5.90 -5.36
CA ILE A 343 54.54 7.25 -5.95
C ILE A 343 56.00 7.59 -6.26
N LEU A 344 56.42 7.45 -7.53
CA LEU A 344 57.35 8.31 -8.28
C LEU A 344 57.95 7.59 -9.50
N GLN A 345 57.89 8.29 -10.64
CA GLN A 345 58.64 8.10 -11.91
C GLN A 345 58.26 6.82 -12.69
N THR A 346 57.84 6.87 -13.96
CA THR A 346 58.13 7.74 -15.11
C THR A 346 56.96 7.75 -16.07
#